data_AF-A0A1W6BXY3-F1
#
_entry.id   AF-A0A1W6BXY3-F1
#
_cell.length_a   1.000
_cell.length_b   1.000
_cell.length_c   1.000
_cell.angle_alpha   90.00
_cell.angle_beta   90.00
_cell.angle_gamma   90.00
#
_symmetry.space_group_name_H-M   'P 1'
#
loop_
_entity.id
_entity.type
_entity.pdbx_description
1 polymer ?
#
loop_
_entity_poly.entity_id
_entity_poly.type
_entity_poly.pdbx_seq_one_letter_code
_entity_poly.pdbx_strand_id
1 'polypeptide(L)'
;MTFKSLVKKTYRETKNSFFLTRMVCLIVNIYLGKLSNHKKALTILNVLKFLKQNIAYFYLAQLAYIYNNLTQSLSYINIFLKSSPNHADAIYFKCDILSLCEQKNEAFNLLENLLQNSSRIKTWMMFAKLVQDNQDLKRLLNLYKQNIDNYPKFKQKHDEILKAFAKAAINIKDFTLAKKFAKEALFIFMKKGAKAHFISKEAMRLEDAKEALSELRELLEENHIQMFLISGTFLGCIREKNILSHDYDIDVGVYYTDLKKLREIFIESKNFILKSYTYEGGVQIYHINGVYIDVFLHYEENGFVYHNGDFMRWRNTPFELISYDFLGRKYLGPKNYDLYLKENYGLDWKIPKNSTQFNSFLDTPNIEILDENRMIIFLYELLFKTFAIKNEKQILNALKTYGEEGFVKEYLNLKQEQIG
;
A
#
# COMPACT_ATOMS: atom_id res chain seq x y z
N MET A 1 3.95 4.04 -12.58
CA MET A 1 3.93 5.29 -11.76
C MET A 1 3.68 6.46 -12.71
N THR A 2 2.86 7.47 -12.37
CA THR A 2 2.69 8.62 -13.28
C THR A 2 3.99 9.41 -13.43
N PHE A 3 4.18 10.08 -14.58
CA PHE A 3 5.35 10.94 -14.78
C PHE A 3 5.43 12.06 -13.74
N LYS A 4 4.29 12.65 -13.36
CA LYS A 4 4.20 13.67 -12.31
C LYS A 4 4.68 13.14 -10.94
N SER A 5 4.27 11.92 -10.58
CA SER A 5 4.72 11.27 -9.35
C SER A 5 6.22 10.96 -9.39
N LEU A 6 6.74 10.51 -10.55
CA LEU A 6 8.16 10.24 -10.74
C LEU A 6 9.03 11.49 -10.61
N VAL A 7 8.58 12.62 -11.16
CA VAL A 7 9.25 13.93 -11.01
C VAL A 7 9.26 14.36 -9.54
N LYS A 8 8.13 14.28 -8.83
CA LYS A 8 8.05 14.60 -7.39
C LYS A 8 8.95 13.69 -6.55
N LYS A 9 8.98 12.39 -6.85
CA LYS A 9 9.88 11.41 -6.21
C LYS A 9 11.34 11.83 -6.41
N THR A 10 11.76 12.01 -7.67
CA THR A 10 13.14 12.38 -8.01
C THR A 10 13.56 13.69 -7.36
N TYR A 11 12.70 14.71 -7.38
CA TYR A 11 12.98 15.99 -6.74
C TYR A 11 13.25 15.82 -5.24
N ARG A 12 12.45 14.98 -4.57
CA ARG A 12 12.59 14.70 -3.14
C ARG A 12 13.89 13.94 -2.83
N GLU A 13 14.24 12.97 -3.67
CA GLU A 13 15.48 12.17 -3.59
C GLU A 13 16.75 12.98 -3.87
N THR A 14 16.64 14.07 -4.63
CA THR A 14 17.78 14.86 -5.12
C THR A 14 17.75 16.30 -4.62
N LYS A 15 17.10 16.54 -3.47
CA LYS A 15 16.85 17.89 -2.95
C LYS A 15 18.14 18.71 -2.81
N ASN A 16 19.23 18.04 -2.44
CA ASN A 16 20.54 18.68 -2.22
C ASN A 16 21.50 18.55 -3.43
N SER A 17 21.02 18.02 -4.56
CA SER A 17 21.81 17.86 -5.77
C SER A 17 21.63 19.04 -6.71
N PHE A 18 22.63 19.31 -7.55
CA PHE A 18 22.55 20.29 -8.64
C PHE A 18 21.43 19.93 -9.62
N PHE A 19 20.90 20.95 -10.32
CA PHE A 19 19.81 20.79 -11.27
C PHE A 19 20.12 19.75 -12.37
N LEU A 20 21.33 19.79 -12.93
CA LEU A 20 21.72 18.83 -13.98
C LEU A 20 21.78 17.39 -13.44
N THR A 21 22.38 17.18 -12.25
CA THR A 21 22.39 15.88 -11.58
C THR A 21 20.97 15.36 -11.35
N ARG A 22 20.04 16.23 -10.93
CA ARG A 22 18.62 15.87 -10.76
C ARG A 22 17.97 15.43 -12.06
N MET A 23 18.23 16.12 -13.18
CA MET A 23 17.70 15.72 -14.49
C MET A 23 18.25 14.35 -14.92
N VAL A 24 19.54 14.10 -14.68
CA VAL A 24 20.14 12.78 -14.93
C VAL A 24 19.50 11.71 -14.04
N CYS A 25 19.28 11.99 -12.75
CA CYS A 25 18.61 11.07 -11.83
C CYS A 25 17.14 10.80 -12.21
N LEU A 26 16.45 11.76 -12.84
CA LEU A 26 15.11 11.52 -13.39
C LEU A 26 15.15 10.47 -14.51
N ILE A 27 16.15 10.54 -15.40
CA ILE A 27 16.38 9.54 -16.44
C ILE A 27 16.70 8.17 -15.82
N VAL A 28 17.55 8.13 -14.79
CA VAL A 28 17.84 6.90 -14.05
C VAL A 28 16.55 6.29 -13.49
N ASN A 29 15.70 7.08 -12.82
CA ASN A 29 14.42 6.63 -12.29
C ASN A 29 13.48 6.08 -13.39
N ILE A 30 13.47 6.68 -14.59
CA ILE A 30 12.72 6.16 -15.73
C ILE A 30 13.28 4.80 -16.17
N TYR A 31 14.61 4.67 -16.25
CA TYR A 31 15.26 3.43 -16.65
C TYR A 31 15.12 2.30 -15.63
N LEU A 32 15.11 2.61 -14.33
CA LEU A 32 14.83 1.63 -13.26
C LEU A 32 13.41 1.08 -13.30
N GLY A 33 12.49 1.75 -14.00
CA GLY A 33 11.13 1.25 -14.18
C GLY A 33 10.98 0.17 -15.25
N LYS A 34 12.06 -0.19 -15.97
CA LYS A 34 12.04 -1.20 -17.05
C LYS A 34 13.31 -2.03 -17.04
N LEU A 35 13.18 -3.34 -16.90
CA LEU A 35 14.32 -4.27 -16.81
C LEU A 35 15.28 -4.14 -18.00
N SER A 36 14.75 -3.98 -19.21
CA SER A 36 15.52 -3.79 -20.45
C SER A 36 16.41 -2.54 -20.45
N ASN A 37 16.13 -1.55 -19.59
CA ASN A 37 16.91 -0.32 -19.47
C ASN A 37 17.89 -0.32 -18.27
N HIS A 38 17.92 -1.36 -17.43
CA HIS A 38 18.78 -1.39 -16.23
C HIS A 38 20.28 -1.27 -16.59
N LYS A 39 20.72 -1.83 -17.73
CA LYS A 39 22.10 -1.64 -18.22
C LYS A 39 22.41 -0.16 -18.49
N LYS A 40 21.49 0.58 -19.11
CA LYS A 40 21.64 2.02 -19.36
C LYS A 40 21.66 2.83 -18.06
N ALA A 41 20.79 2.48 -17.11
CA ALA A 41 20.79 3.08 -15.77
C ALA A 41 22.15 2.88 -15.10
N LEU A 42 22.69 1.66 -15.12
CA LEU A 42 24.00 1.35 -14.55
C LEU A 42 25.14 2.14 -15.20
N THR A 43 25.14 2.28 -16.54
CA THR A 43 26.12 3.13 -17.25
C THR A 43 26.09 4.57 -16.74
N ILE A 44 24.90 5.17 -16.63
CA ILE A 44 24.75 6.55 -16.12
C ILE A 44 25.24 6.64 -14.66
N LEU A 45 24.89 5.66 -13.82
CA LEU A 45 25.30 5.64 -12.42
C LEU A 45 26.81 5.51 -12.25
N ASN A 46 27.47 4.73 -13.10
CA ASN A 46 28.93 4.61 -13.12
C ASN A 46 29.60 5.93 -13.51
N VAL A 47 29.04 6.67 -14.48
CA VAL A 47 29.51 8.02 -14.83
C VAL A 47 29.32 8.99 -13.66
N LEU A 48 28.15 9.01 -13.02
CA LEU A 48 27.91 9.84 -11.84
C LEU A 48 28.89 9.52 -10.71
N LYS A 49 29.16 8.24 -10.45
CA LYS A 49 30.14 7.78 -9.47
C LYS A 49 31.56 8.24 -9.84
N PHE A 50 31.96 8.13 -11.11
CA PHE A 50 33.24 8.63 -11.61
C PHE A 50 33.38 10.14 -11.40
N LEU A 51 32.31 10.89 -11.64
CA LEU A 51 32.21 12.33 -11.37
C LEU A 51 32.01 12.67 -9.88
N LYS A 52 32.22 11.70 -8.97
CA LYS A 52 32.10 11.84 -7.51
C LYS A 52 30.74 12.37 -7.04
N GLN A 53 29.67 12.12 -7.79
CA GLN A 53 28.31 12.45 -7.38
C GLN A 53 27.78 11.38 -6.42
N ASN A 54 27.79 11.67 -5.11
CA ASN A 54 27.41 10.71 -4.07
C ASN A 54 26.01 10.10 -4.25
N ILE A 55 25.08 10.82 -4.86
CA ILE A 55 23.72 10.34 -5.16
C ILE A 55 23.70 9.07 -6.03
N ALA A 56 24.77 8.79 -6.78
CA ALA A 56 24.91 7.53 -7.52
C ALA A 56 24.77 6.31 -6.61
N TYR A 57 25.31 6.35 -5.39
CA TYR A 57 25.22 5.25 -4.43
C TYR A 57 23.79 5.00 -3.95
N PHE A 58 22.96 6.05 -3.84
CA PHE A 58 21.55 5.87 -3.49
C PHE A 58 20.79 5.07 -4.57
N TYR A 59 20.98 5.40 -5.84
CA TYR A 59 20.34 4.70 -6.94
C TYR A 59 20.98 3.33 -7.25
N LEU A 60 22.28 3.16 -7.02
CA LEU A 60 22.92 1.84 -7.06
C LEU A 60 22.37 0.91 -5.97
N ALA A 61 22.05 1.44 -4.79
CA ALA A 61 21.36 0.68 -3.75
C ALA A 61 19.96 0.25 -4.20
N GLN A 62 19.17 1.15 -4.80
CA GLN A 62 17.87 0.80 -5.36
C GLN A 62 17.97 -0.28 -6.44
N LEU A 63 18.95 -0.16 -7.34
CA LEU A 63 19.18 -1.17 -8.38
C LEU A 63 19.57 -2.52 -7.76
N ALA A 64 20.51 -2.55 -6.81
CA ALA A 64 20.88 -3.79 -6.13
C ALA A 64 19.70 -4.44 -5.39
N TYR A 65 18.83 -3.63 -4.78
CA TYR A 65 17.60 -4.10 -4.14
C TYR A 65 16.60 -4.72 -5.12
N ILE A 66 16.43 -4.15 -6.32
CA ILE A 66 15.58 -4.73 -7.38
C ILE A 66 16.09 -6.12 -7.79
N TYR A 67 17.41 -6.34 -7.74
CA TYR A 67 18.03 -7.64 -8.01
C TYR A 67 18.13 -8.53 -6.75
N ASN A 68 17.38 -8.19 -5.69
CA ASN A 68 17.37 -8.88 -4.40
C ASN A 68 18.76 -9.06 -3.76
N ASN A 69 19.74 -8.20 -4.09
CA ASN A 69 21.05 -8.20 -3.47
C ASN A 69 21.06 -7.24 -2.27
N LEU A 70 20.46 -7.68 -1.16
CA LEU A 70 20.29 -6.87 0.05
C LEU A 70 21.63 -6.45 0.66
N THR A 71 22.64 -7.31 0.65
CA THR A 71 23.98 -7.00 1.17
C THR A 71 24.65 -5.86 0.39
N GLN A 72 24.61 -5.94 -0.94
CA GLN A 72 25.17 -4.88 -1.78
C GLN A 72 24.35 -3.60 -1.69
N SER A 73 23.02 -3.70 -1.62
CA SER A 73 22.13 -2.56 -1.42
C SER A 73 22.44 -1.84 -0.11
N LEU A 74 22.59 -2.59 0.99
CA LEU A 74 22.95 -2.07 2.31
C LEU A 74 24.33 -1.40 2.30
N SER A 75 25.29 -1.98 1.61
CA SER A 75 26.63 -1.39 1.43
C SER A 75 26.55 -0.03 0.73
N TYR A 76 25.85 0.05 -0.41
CA TYR A 76 25.71 1.31 -1.15
C TYR A 76 24.92 2.38 -0.40
N ILE A 77 23.81 2.02 0.27
CA ILE A 77 23.03 3.00 1.02
C ILE A 77 23.81 3.53 2.24
N ASN A 78 24.64 2.69 2.87
CA ASN A 78 25.54 3.13 3.95
C ASN A 78 26.59 4.12 3.43
N ILE A 79 27.17 3.89 2.24
CA ILE A 79 28.10 4.85 1.62
C ILE A 79 27.42 6.19 1.37
N PHE A 80 26.20 6.18 0.82
CA PHE A 80 25.45 7.41 0.57
C PHE A 80 25.16 8.18 1.88
N LEU A 81 24.64 7.48 2.90
CA LEU A 81 24.24 8.07 4.17
C LEU A 81 25.43 8.62 4.99
N LYS A 82 26.66 8.12 4.81
CA LYS A 82 27.86 8.76 5.39
C LYS A 82 28.00 10.24 4.99
N SER A 83 27.66 10.56 3.75
CA SER A 83 27.73 11.93 3.23
C SER A 83 26.42 12.72 3.35
N SER A 84 25.32 12.03 3.64
CA SER A 84 23.98 12.61 3.68
C SER A 84 23.16 11.99 4.83
N PRO A 85 23.62 12.14 6.09
CA PRO A 85 23.11 11.37 7.23
C PRO A 85 21.63 11.63 7.52
N ASN A 86 21.11 12.79 7.16
CA ASN A 86 19.71 13.20 7.41
C ASN A 86 18.80 13.02 6.18
N HIS A 87 19.26 12.29 5.15
CA HIS A 87 18.48 12.11 3.92
C HIS A 87 17.31 11.15 4.13
N ALA A 88 16.14 11.69 4.42
CA ALA A 88 14.98 10.91 4.85
C ALA A 88 14.53 9.80 3.90
N ASP A 89 14.54 10.00 2.57
CA ASP A 89 14.17 8.91 1.63
C ASP A 89 15.19 7.75 1.65
N ALA A 90 16.46 8.05 1.90
CA ALA A 90 17.51 7.05 2.00
C ALA A 90 17.45 6.32 3.34
N ILE A 91 17.12 7.03 4.43
CA ILE A 91 16.87 6.41 5.72
C ILE A 91 15.65 5.49 5.65
N TYR A 92 14.53 5.93 5.06
CA TYR A 92 13.35 5.08 4.93
C TYR A 92 13.64 3.84 4.09
N PHE A 93 14.35 4.00 2.98
CA PHE A 93 14.78 2.89 2.15
C PHE A 93 15.71 1.92 2.89
N LYS A 94 16.67 2.44 3.68
CA LYS A 94 17.52 1.61 4.55
C LYS A 94 16.68 0.88 5.61
N CYS A 95 15.68 1.53 6.20
CA CYS A 95 14.78 0.89 7.16
C CYS A 95 14.01 -0.26 6.52
N ASP A 96 13.51 -0.08 5.28
CA ASP A 96 12.83 -1.15 4.55
C ASP A 96 13.79 -2.35 4.34
N ILE A 97 15.04 -2.13 3.94
CA ILE A 97 16.06 -3.20 3.82
C ILE A 97 16.35 -3.87 5.17
N LEU A 98 16.56 -3.09 6.24
CA LEU A 98 16.85 -3.63 7.56
C LEU A 98 15.68 -4.45 8.12
N SER A 99 14.44 -4.08 7.83
CA SER A 99 13.26 -4.87 8.17
C SER A 99 13.28 -6.25 7.50
N LEU A 100 13.74 -6.34 6.25
CA LEU A 100 13.92 -7.63 5.57
C LEU A 100 15.06 -8.46 6.15
N CYS A 101 16.10 -7.80 6.66
CA CYS A 101 17.22 -8.45 7.35
C CYS A 101 16.95 -8.74 8.83
N GLU A 102 15.70 -8.57 9.31
CA GLU A 102 15.29 -8.72 10.72
C GLU A 102 16.05 -7.82 11.72
N GLN A 103 16.65 -6.73 11.23
CA GLN A 103 17.42 -5.75 12.02
C GLN A 103 16.55 -4.57 12.49
N LYS A 104 15.42 -4.89 13.15
CA LYS A 104 14.43 -3.90 13.61
C LYS A 104 15.05 -2.80 14.47
N ASN A 105 15.89 -3.15 15.44
CA ASN A 105 16.45 -2.18 16.39
C ASN A 105 17.32 -1.13 15.71
N GLU A 106 18.10 -1.52 14.69
CA GLU A 106 18.87 -0.55 13.90
C GLU A 106 17.95 0.37 13.11
N ALA A 107 16.89 -0.17 12.49
CA ALA A 107 15.90 0.65 11.79
C ALA A 107 15.21 1.65 12.72
N PHE A 108 14.85 1.22 13.94
CA PHE A 108 14.24 2.08 14.96
C PHE A 108 15.18 3.23 15.36
N ASN A 109 16.47 2.93 15.60
CA ASN A 109 17.49 3.94 15.94
C ASN A 109 17.70 4.95 14.80
N LEU A 110 17.68 4.50 13.53
CA LEU A 110 17.78 5.39 12.37
C LEU A 110 16.62 6.39 12.29
N LEU A 111 15.39 5.93 12.54
CA LEU A 111 14.21 6.80 12.54
C LEU A 111 14.23 7.78 13.73
N GLU A 112 14.72 7.35 14.89
CA GLU A 112 14.89 8.18 16.08
C GLU A 112 15.86 9.34 15.81
N ASN A 113 17.03 9.03 15.23
CA ASN A 113 17.99 10.05 14.81
C ASN A 113 17.40 11.00 13.76
N LEU A 114 16.56 10.49 12.85
CA LEU A 114 15.91 11.31 11.83
C LEU A 114 14.92 12.32 12.43
N LEU A 115 14.26 12.01 13.55
CA LEU A 115 13.34 12.94 14.22
C LEU A 115 14.03 14.23 14.69
N GLN A 116 15.34 14.20 14.95
CA GLN A 116 16.10 15.39 15.32
C GLN A 116 16.31 16.37 14.16
N ASN A 117 16.18 15.89 12.92
CA ASN A 117 16.56 16.63 11.71
C ASN A 117 15.44 16.69 10.65
N SER A 118 14.24 16.17 10.96
CA SER A 118 13.17 16.07 9.97
C SER A 118 11.77 16.15 10.57
N SER A 119 10.97 17.07 10.03
CA SER A 119 9.53 17.22 10.31
C SER A 119 8.63 16.32 9.43
N ARG A 120 9.16 15.25 8.85
CA ARG A 120 8.40 14.37 7.96
C ARG A 120 7.44 13.48 8.74
N ILE A 121 6.14 13.72 8.58
CA ILE A 121 5.07 12.92 9.21
C ILE A 121 5.17 11.41 8.88
N LYS A 122 5.64 11.06 7.67
CA LYS A 122 5.87 9.67 7.26
C LYS A 122 6.77 8.90 8.24
N THR A 123 7.67 9.56 8.99
CA THR A 123 8.52 8.89 9.99
C THR A 123 7.69 8.14 11.04
N TRP A 124 6.56 8.69 11.48
CA TRP A 124 5.66 8.01 12.44
C TRP A 124 5.00 6.76 11.87
N MET A 125 4.65 6.78 10.57
CA MET A 125 4.18 5.58 9.87
C MET A 125 5.29 4.52 9.75
N MET A 126 6.55 4.93 9.55
CA MET A 126 7.68 4.01 9.51
C MET A 126 7.90 3.35 10.87
N PHE A 127 7.81 4.10 11.98
CA PHE A 127 7.83 3.50 13.32
C PHE A 127 6.70 2.51 13.53
N ALA A 128 5.47 2.86 13.15
CA ALA A 128 4.33 1.98 13.31
C ALA A 128 4.51 0.62 12.62
N LYS A 129 5.16 0.58 11.44
CA LYS A 129 5.51 -0.66 10.76
C LYS A 129 6.52 -1.53 11.52
N LEU A 130 7.38 -0.91 12.33
CA LEU A 130 8.40 -1.62 13.12
C LEU A 130 7.86 -2.14 14.45
N VAL A 131 6.72 -1.64 14.95
CA VAL A 131 6.15 -2.07 16.23
C VAL A 131 5.64 -3.51 16.13
N GLN A 132 6.22 -4.40 16.93
CA GLN A 132 5.88 -5.82 17.00
C GLN A 132 5.39 -6.26 18.39
N ASP A 133 5.68 -5.48 19.43
CA ASP A 133 5.28 -5.78 20.80
C ASP A 133 4.97 -4.50 21.63
N ASN A 134 4.56 -4.72 22.88
CA ASN A 134 4.23 -3.64 23.81
C ASN A 134 5.42 -2.73 24.16
N GLN A 135 6.65 -3.26 24.14
CA GLN A 135 7.85 -2.47 24.44
C GLN A 135 8.16 -1.51 23.30
N ASP A 136 8.06 -1.97 22.06
CA ASP A 136 8.20 -1.12 20.86
C ASP A 136 7.16 0.00 20.85
N LEU A 137 5.89 -0.33 21.18
CA LEU A 137 4.83 0.67 21.24
C LEU A 137 5.12 1.71 22.33
N LYS A 138 5.53 1.28 23.53
CA LYS A 138 5.92 2.18 24.61
C LYS A 138 7.08 3.10 24.18
N ARG A 139 8.07 2.55 23.46
CA ARG A 139 9.19 3.32 22.91
C ARG A 139 8.71 4.37 21.91
N LEU A 140 7.84 3.99 20.97
CA LEU A 140 7.22 4.91 19.99
C LEU A 140 6.48 6.06 20.68
N LEU A 141 5.64 5.75 21.68
CA LEU A 141 4.88 6.77 22.41
C LEU A 141 5.78 7.69 23.24
N ASN A 142 6.89 7.17 23.78
CA ASN A 142 7.87 8.00 24.48
C ASN A 142 8.60 8.95 23.51
N LEU A 143 9.02 8.47 22.34
CA LEU A 143 9.62 9.31 21.30
C LEU A 143 8.66 10.41 20.85
N TYR A 144 7.37 10.09 20.71
CA TYR A 144 6.37 11.10 20.40
C TYR A 144 6.33 12.22 21.45
N LYS A 145 6.25 11.87 22.73
CA LYS A 145 6.25 12.86 23.83
C LYS A 145 7.49 13.75 23.82
N GLN A 146 8.65 13.16 23.53
CA GLN A 146 9.93 13.89 23.50
C GLN A 146 10.08 14.80 22.28
N ASN A 147 9.40 14.51 21.17
CA ASN A 147 9.64 15.18 19.88
C ASN A 147 8.46 16.01 19.36
N ILE A 148 7.26 15.93 19.96
CA ILE A 148 6.06 16.63 19.48
C ILE A 148 6.25 18.15 19.37
N ASP A 149 7.06 18.73 20.23
CA ASP A 149 7.35 20.16 20.27
C ASP A 149 8.49 20.59 19.34
N ASN A 150 9.27 19.65 18.79
CA ASN A 150 10.43 19.96 17.94
C ASN A 150 10.02 20.64 16.63
N TYR A 151 8.82 20.37 16.13
CA TYR A 151 8.30 20.98 14.91
C TYR A 151 6.82 21.32 15.03
N PRO A 152 6.39 22.56 14.69
CA PRO A 152 4.97 22.94 14.66
C PRO A 152 4.11 22.00 13.80
N LYS A 153 4.71 21.44 12.75
CA LYS A 153 4.06 20.50 11.84
C LYS A 153 3.57 19.21 12.53
N PHE A 154 4.24 18.74 13.58
CA PHE A 154 3.82 17.54 14.31
C PHE A 154 2.49 17.79 15.04
N LYS A 155 2.35 18.93 15.73
CA LYS A 155 1.07 19.35 16.32
C LYS A 155 0.00 19.56 15.25
N GLN A 156 0.35 20.25 14.16
CA GLN A 156 -0.57 20.53 13.06
C GLN A 156 -1.14 19.25 12.42
N LYS A 157 -0.33 18.18 12.35
CA LYS A 157 -0.69 16.89 11.75
C LYS A 157 -0.85 15.78 12.78
N HIS A 158 -1.24 16.12 14.01
CA HIS A 158 -1.40 15.15 15.10
C HIS A 158 -2.37 14.01 14.76
N ASP A 159 -3.46 14.29 14.04
CA ASP A 159 -4.42 13.29 13.55
C ASP A 159 -3.76 12.22 12.67
N GLU A 160 -2.83 12.60 11.78
CA GLU A 160 -2.07 11.65 10.95
C GLU A 160 -1.06 10.82 11.77
N ILE A 161 -0.51 11.40 12.84
CA ILE A 161 0.38 10.67 13.77
C ILE A 161 -0.42 9.65 14.57
N LEU A 162 -1.61 10.00 15.05
CA LEU A 162 -2.49 9.10 15.77
C LEU A 162 -2.98 7.93 14.89
N LYS A 163 -3.22 8.15 13.59
CA LYS A 163 -3.47 7.05 12.64
C LYS A 163 -2.30 6.06 12.59
N ALA A 164 -1.06 6.56 12.60
CA ALA A 164 0.10 5.68 12.69
C ALA A 164 0.14 4.90 14.02
N PHE A 165 -0.24 5.52 15.14
CA PHE A 165 -0.32 4.82 16.43
C PHE A 165 -1.44 3.79 16.46
N ALA A 166 -2.59 4.06 15.84
CA ALA A 166 -3.65 3.08 15.67
C ALA A 166 -3.13 1.85 14.90
N LYS A 167 -2.37 2.06 13.81
CA LYS A 167 -1.73 0.96 13.06
C LYS A 167 -0.71 0.20 13.92
N ALA A 168 0.10 0.89 14.71
CA ALA A 168 1.06 0.26 15.62
C ALA A 168 0.35 -0.63 16.67
N ALA A 169 -0.75 -0.15 17.24
CA ALA A 169 -1.57 -0.90 18.19
C ALA A 169 -2.26 -2.11 17.53
N ILE A 170 -2.74 -1.98 16.28
CA ILE A 170 -3.27 -3.11 15.49
C ILE A 170 -2.23 -4.21 15.31
N ASN A 171 -0.97 -3.86 15.03
CA ASN A 171 0.09 -4.83 14.79
C ASN A 171 0.34 -5.74 16.01
N ILE A 172 0.13 -5.22 17.22
CA ILE A 172 0.27 -5.96 18.48
C ILE A 172 -1.06 -6.47 19.03
N LYS A 173 -2.15 -6.33 18.26
CA LYS A 173 -3.52 -6.71 18.62
C LYS A 173 -4.09 -6.01 19.88
N ASP A 174 -3.57 -4.83 20.23
CA ASP A 174 -4.19 -3.97 21.24
C ASP A 174 -5.30 -3.13 20.61
N PHE A 175 -6.45 -3.77 20.40
CA PHE A 175 -7.59 -3.15 19.72
C PHE A 175 -8.25 -2.04 20.55
N THR A 176 -8.17 -2.12 21.89
CA THR A 176 -8.66 -1.07 22.77
C THR A 176 -7.91 0.23 22.50
N LEU A 177 -6.58 0.16 22.47
CA LEU A 177 -5.75 1.33 22.22
C LEU A 177 -5.82 1.79 20.75
N ALA A 178 -5.94 0.85 19.81
CA ALA A 178 -6.12 1.17 18.40
C ALA A 178 -7.42 1.97 18.15
N LYS A 179 -8.54 1.52 18.72
CA LYS A 179 -9.83 2.23 18.67
C LYS A 179 -9.73 3.62 19.30
N LYS A 180 -9.05 3.73 20.45
CA LYS A 180 -8.80 5.02 21.12
C LYS A 180 -8.05 5.98 20.20
N PHE A 181 -6.92 5.57 19.63
CA PHE A 181 -6.13 6.43 18.74
C PHE A 181 -6.89 6.82 17.47
N ALA A 182 -7.62 5.88 16.85
CA ALA A 182 -8.42 6.16 15.66
C ALA A 182 -9.56 7.16 15.93
N LYS A 183 -10.26 7.01 17.05
CA LYS A 183 -11.30 7.95 17.52
C LYS A 183 -10.72 9.34 17.78
N GLU A 184 -9.63 9.44 18.56
CA GLU A 184 -8.99 10.72 18.85
C GLU A 184 -8.50 11.41 17.58
N ALA A 185 -7.91 10.67 16.65
CA ALA A 185 -7.51 11.18 15.35
C ALA A 185 -8.70 11.81 14.60
N LEU A 186 -9.86 11.14 14.62
CA LEU A 186 -11.05 11.59 13.91
C LEU A 186 -11.61 12.85 14.53
N PHE A 187 -11.69 12.90 15.86
CA PHE A 187 -12.25 14.06 16.55
C PHE A 187 -11.35 15.29 16.41
N ILE A 188 -10.02 15.11 16.43
CA ILE A 188 -9.07 16.19 16.11
C ILE A 188 -9.25 16.68 14.68
N PHE A 189 -9.40 15.75 13.73
CA PHE A 189 -9.62 16.09 12.33
C PHE A 189 -10.91 16.89 12.14
N MET A 190 -12.01 16.47 12.76
CA MET A 190 -13.29 17.18 12.73
C MET A 190 -13.17 18.58 13.35
N LYS A 191 -12.57 18.71 14.55
CA LYS A 191 -12.42 20.01 15.24
C LYS A 191 -11.61 21.03 14.45
N LYS A 192 -10.73 20.59 13.56
CA LYS A 192 -9.98 21.48 12.66
C LYS A 192 -10.85 22.06 11.52
N GLY A 193 -12.11 21.66 11.41
CA GLY A 193 -12.97 21.96 10.25
C GLY A 193 -12.36 21.41 8.95
N ALA A 194 -11.51 20.38 9.04
CA ALA A 194 -10.79 19.87 7.90
C ALA A 194 -11.78 19.13 6.98
N LYS A 195 -11.75 19.47 5.69
CA LYS A 195 -12.58 18.78 4.71
C LYS A 195 -12.10 17.34 4.55
N ALA A 196 -13.05 16.41 4.43
CA ALA A 196 -12.75 15.02 4.08
C ALA A 196 -11.76 14.99 2.92
N HIS A 197 -10.72 14.17 3.07
CA HIS A 197 -9.61 14.22 2.13
C HIS A 197 -10.01 13.51 0.84
N PHE A 198 -9.98 14.23 -0.29
CA PHE A 198 -9.93 13.62 -1.61
C PHE A 198 -8.51 13.06 -1.81
N ILE A 199 -8.26 11.86 -1.29
CA ILE A 199 -7.05 11.11 -1.63
C ILE A 199 -7.41 10.27 -2.83
N SER A 200 -7.35 10.84 -4.04
CA SER A 200 -7.27 9.98 -5.22
C SER A 200 -5.86 9.41 -5.23
N LYS A 201 -5.73 8.10 -5.00
CA LYS A 201 -4.56 7.40 -5.51
C LYS A 201 -4.52 7.69 -7.02
N GLU A 202 -3.34 8.03 -7.53
CA GLU A 202 -3.21 8.29 -8.96
C GLU A 202 -3.47 6.97 -9.69
N ALA A 203 -4.41 6.98 -10.63
CA ALA A 203 -4.72 5.82 -11.44
C ALA A 203 -3.47 5.32 -12.17
N MET A 204 -3.42 4.00 -12.41
CA MET A 204 -2.31 3.41 -13.15
C MET A 204 -2.27 3.92 -14.58
N ARG A 205 -1.07 4.02 -15.15
CA ARG A 205 -0.95 4.22 -16.60
C ARG A 205 -1.30 2.90 -17.27
N LEU A 206 -2.20 2.95 -18.25
CA LEU A 206 -2.67 1.75 -18.94
C LEU A 206 -1.52 0.90 -19.48
N GLU A 207 -0.53 1.51 -20.14
CA GLU A 207 0.63 0.78 -20.67
C GLU A 207 1.50 0.13 -19.58
N ASP A 208 1.68 0.81 -18.44
CA ASP A 208 2.41 0.23 -17.30
C ASP A 208 1.65 -0.99 -16.74
N ALA A 209 0.32 -0.92 -16.68
CA ALA A 209 -0.53 -1.99 -16.17
C ALA A 209 -0.63 -3.18 -17.15
N LYS A 210 -0.66 -2.93 -18.46
CA LYS A 210 -0.56 -3.98 -19.49
C LYS A 210 0.74 -4.76 -19.38
N GLU A 211 1.85 -4.05 -19.27
CA GLU A 211 3.19 -4.62 -19.10
C GLU A 211 3.24 -5.46 -17.83
N ALA A 212 2.81 -4.89 -16.70
CA ALA A 212 2.82 -5.58 -15.41
C ALA A 212 1.93 -6.83 -15.39
N LEU A 213 0.71 -6.78 -15.93
CA LEU A 213 -0.19 -7.93 -16.00
C LEU A 213 0.35 -9.04 -16.91
N SER A 214 0.95 -8.65 -18.03
CA SER A 214 1.56 -9.57 -18.99
C SER A 214 2.75 -10.30 -18.41
N GLU A 215 3.70 -9.57 -17.81
CA GLU A 215 4.90 -10.17 -17.21
C GLU A 215 4.56 -11.00 -15.97
N LEU A 216 3.49 -10.65 -15.24
CA LEU A 216 3.00 -11.45 -14.12
C LEU A 216 2.48 -12.80 -14.62
N ARG A 217 1.71 -12.79 -15.72
CA ARG A 217 1.21 -14.01 -16.35
C ARG A 217 2.36 -14.92 -16.77
N GLU A 218 3.33 -14.36 -17.50
CA GLU A 218 4.49 -15.10 -18.01
C GLU A 218 5.28 -15.73 -16.85
N LEU A 219 5.58 -14.96 -15.80
CA LEU A 219 6.29 -15.46 -14.61
C LEU A 219 5.55 -16.61 -13.91
N LEU A 220 4.23 -16.49 -13.73
CA LEU A 220 3.44 -17.52 -13.06
C LEU A 220 3.29 -18.77 -13.94
N GLU A 221 3.07 -18.61 -15.26
CA GLU A 221 2.99 -19.73 -16.21
C GLU A 221 4.31 -20.51 -16.32
N GLU A 222 5.46 -19.82 -16.33
CA GLU A 222 6.79 -20.43 -16.28
C GLU A 222 7.00 -21.29 -15.03
N ASN A 223 6.30 -20.97 -13.94
CA ASN A 223 6.34 -21.71 -12.67
C ASN A 223 5.16 -22.69 -12.50
N HIS A 224 4.41 -22.95 -13.58
CA HIS A 224 3.23 -23.82 -13.59
C HIS A 224 2.10 -23.38 -12.65
N ILE A 225 1.98 -22.08 -12.41
CA ILE A 225 0.91 -21.47 -11.62
C ILE A 225 -0.06 -20.77 -12.55
N GLN A 226 -1.31 -21.23 -12.54
CA GLN A 226 -2.36 -20.63 -13.35
C GLN A 226 -3.00 -19.46 -12.59
N MET A 227 -2.90 -18.26 -13.17
CA MET A 227 -3.60 -17.07 -12.66
C MET A 227 -4.91 -16.81 -13.40
N PHE A 228 -5.83 -16.11 -12.74
CA PHE A 228 -7.07 -15.62 -13.31
C PHE A 228 -7.41 -14.22 -12.80
N LEU A 229 -8.13 -13.44 -13.60
CA LEU A 229 -8.56 -12.10 -13.24
C LEU A 229 -9.69 -12.18 -12.22
N ILE A 230 -9.64 -11.34 -11.20
CA ILE A 230 -10.70 -11.21 -10.18
C ILE A 230 -11.01 -9.73 -9.90
N SER A 231 -11.98 -9.47 -9.03
CA SER A 231 -12.25 -8.14 -8.45
C SER A 231 -12.27 -7.01 -9.49
N GLY A 232 -11.60 -5.87 -9.23
CA GLY A 232 -11.69 -4.68 -10.07
C GLY A 232 -11.15 -4.92 -11.48
N THR A 233 -10.09 -5.73 -11.58
CA THR A 233 -9.48 -6.11 -12.86
C THR A 233 -10.45 -6.94 -13.73
N PHE A 234 -11.16 -7.92 -13.15
CA PHE A 234 -12.14 -8.70 -13.89
C PHE A 234 -13.40 -7.89 -14.22
N LEU A 235 -13.86 -7.03 -13.31
CA LEU A 235 -14.96 -6.10 -13.57
C LEU A 235 -14.63 -5.19 -14.78
N GLY A 236 -13.42 -4.63 -14.84
CA GLY A 236 -12.95 -3.86 -15.99
C GLY A 236 -12.89 -4.68 -17.28
N CYS A 237 -12.35 -5.90 -17.21
CA CYS A 237 -12.32 -6.84 -18.34
C CYS A 237 -13.71 -7.11 -18.94
N ILE A 238 -14.72 -7.33 -18.09
CA ILE A 238 -16.07 -7.64 -18.56
C ILE A 238 -16.82 -6.38 -19.01
N ARG A 239 -16.87 -5.34 -18.16
CA ARG A 239 -17.72 -4.17 -18.33
C ARG A 239 -17.14 -3.11 -19.27
N GLU A 240 -15.85 -2.80 -19.12
CA GLU A 240 -15.20 -1.66 -19.80
C GLU A 240 -14.29 -2.11 -20.94
N LYS A 241 -14.03 -3.43 -21.06
CA LYS A 241 -13.02 -4.00 -21.96
C LYS A 241 -11.63 -3.35 -21.77
N ASN A 242 -11.40 -2.82 -20.56
CA ASN A 242 -10.23 -2.07 -20.18
C ASN A 242 -10.07 -2.12 -18.65
N ILE A 243 -8.93 -1.66 -18.13
CA ILE A 243 -8.77 -1.43 -16.69
C ILE A 243 -9.65 -0.25 -16.28
N LEU A 244 -10.28 -0.32 -15.10
CA LEU A 244 -11.11 0.77 -14.62
C LEU A 244 -10.26 2.05 -14.50
N SER A 245 -10.76 3.17 -14.99
CA SER A 245 -9.98 4.42 -15.10
C SER A 245 -9.50 4.99 -13.76
N HIS A 246 -10.05 4.49 -12.66
CA HIS A 246 -9.76 4.93 -11.29
C HIS A 246 -9.01 3.86 -10.47
N ASP A 247 -8.74 2.69 -11.05
CA ASP A 247 -7.98 1.64 -10.39
C ASP A 247 -6.51 2.04 -10.26
N TYR A 248 -5.96 1.69 -9.11
CA TYR A 248 -4.58 1.96 -8.73
C TYR A 248 -3.77 0.66 -8.56
N ASP A 249 -4.42 -0.47 -8.80
CA ASP A 249 -3.94 -1.83 -8.56
C ASP A 249 -4.53 -2.84 -9.54
N ILE A 250 -3.85 -3.98 -9.66
CA ILE A 250 -4.29 -5.16 -10.41
C ILE A 250 -4.64 -6.25 -9.40
N ASP A 251 -5.78 -6.88 -9.59
CA ASP A 251 -6.25 -8.00 -8.78
C ASP A 251 -6.23 -9.29 -9.60
N VAL A 252 -5.49 -10.29 -9.12
CA VAL A 252 -5.50 -11.64 -9.70
C VAL A 252 -5.67 -12.70 -8.63
N GLY A 253 -6.32 -13.79 -9.00
CA GLY A 253 -6.43 -14.99 -8.19
C GLY A 253 -5.49 -16.09 -8.67
N VAL A 254 -5.03 -16.92 -7.74
CA VAL A 254 -4.42 -18.22 -8.01
C VAL A 254 -5.06 -19.25 -7.07
N TYR A 255 -5.31 -20.46 -7.55
CA TYR A 255 -5.80 -21.53 -6.67
C TYR A 255 -4.68 -22.08 -5.80
N TYR A 256 -5.05 -22.52 -4.59
CA TYR A 256 -4.23 -23.06 -3.52
C TYR A 256 -2.82 -23.48 -3.95
N THR A 257 -1.92 -22.50 -3.96
CA THR A 257 -0.49 -22.70 -4.15
C THR A 257 0.18 -22.54 -2.80
N ASP A 258 1.32 -23.22 -2.62
CA ASP A 258 2.17 -22.98 -1.47
C ASP A 258 2.57 -21.49 -1.45
N LEU A 259 2.11 -20.76 -0.43
CA LEU A 259 2.37 -19.33 -0.26
C LEU A 259 3.87 -19.04 -0.14
N LYS A 260 4.63 -19.93 0.49
CA LYS A 260 6.08 -19.80 0.62
C LYS A 260 6.73 -19.89 -0.76
N LYS A 261 6.35 -20.91 -1.54
CA LYS A 261 6.82 -21.06 -2.93
C LYS A 261 6.45 -19.85 -3.79
N LEU A 262 5.23 -19.34 -3.66
CA LEU A 262 4.79 -18.14 -4.39
C LEU A 262 5.63 -16.91 -4.01
N ARG A 263 5.94 -16.72 -2.72
CA ARG A 263 6.84 -15.65 -2.26
C ARG A 263 8.25 -15.83 -2.83
N GLU A 264 8.81 -17.04 -2.82
CA GLU A 264 10.13 -17.36 -3.38
C GLU A 264 10.23 -16.99 -4.87
N ILE A 265 9.22 -17.33 -5.68
CA ILE A 265 9.15 -16.95 -7.10
C ILE A 265 9.29 -15.43 -7.29
N PHE A 266 8.57 -14.64 -6.49
CA PHE A 266 8.64 -13.18 -6.58
C PHE A 266 9.96 -12.62 -6.05
N ILE A 267 10.57 -13.23 -5.03
CA ILE A 267 11.88 -12.86 -4.49
C ILE A 267 12.98 -13.05 -5.53
N GLU A 268 12.90 -14.12 -6.33
CA GLU A 268 13.86 -14.43 -7.39
C GLU A 268 13.61 -13.63 -8.68
N SER A 269 12.40 -13.09 -8.84
CA SER A 269 12.04 -12.27 -9.99
C SER A 269 12.78 -10.92 -10.02
N LYS A 270 13.05 -10.41 -11.22
CA LYS A 270 13.68 -9.09 -11.43
C LYS A 270 12.69 -7.99 -11.79
N ASN A 271 11.44 -8.37 -12.05
CA ASN A 271 10.36 -7.48 -12.48
C ASN A 271 9.40 -7.15 -11.34
N PHE A 272 9.42 -7.92 -10.24
CA PHE A 272 8.52 -7.73 -9.11
C PHE A 272 9.30 -7.58 -7.81
N ILE A 273 8.71 -6.82 -6.89
CA ILE A 273 9.23 -6.55 -5.55
C ILE A 273 8.13 -6.87 -4.55
N LEU A 274 8.41 -7.75 -3.60
CA LEU A 274 7.52 -8.02 -2.48
C LEU A 274 7.31 -6.75 -1.65
N LYS A 275 6.05 -6.40 -1.40
CA LYS A 275 5.66 -5.30 -0.50
C LYS A 275 5.53 -5.77 0.95
N SER A 276 5.07 -7.01 1.16
CA SER A 276 4.77 -7.58 2.47
C SER A 276 5.15 -9.04 2.52
N TYR A 277 5.80 -9.45 3.61
CA TYR A 277 6.17 -10.84 3.90
C TYR A 277 5.21 -11.50 4.90
N THR A 278 4.27 -10.73 5.47
CA THR A 278 3.39 -11.17 6.55
C THR A 278 1.92 -11.23 6.14
N TYR A 279 1.61 -10.95 4.87
CA TYR A 279 0.24 -11.03 4.36
C TYR A 279 -0.08 -12.48 4.01
N GLU A 280 -1.05 -13.07 4.71
CA GLU A 280 -1.39 -14.49 4.58
C GLU A 280 -2.50 -14.78 3.56
N GLY A 281 -3.21 -13.75 3.08
CA GLY A 281 -4.23 -13.90 2.02
C GLY A 281 -3.64 -14.09 0.62
N GLY A 282 -2.32 -14.01 0.48
CA GLY A 282 -1.59 -14.19 -0.76
C GLY A 282 -0.33 -13.34 -0.80
N VAL A 283 -0.05 -12.69 -1.93
CA VAL A 283 1.16 -11.90 -2.11
C VAL A 283 0.83 -10.51 -2.64
N GLN A 284 1.42 -9.50 -1.99
CA GLN A 284 1.33 -8.11 -2.41
C GLN A 284 2.65 -7.70 -3.04
N ILE A 285 2.63 -7.30 -4.31
CA ILE A 285 3.85 -6.96 -5.07
C ILE A 285 3.73 -5.60 -5.76
N TYR A 286 4.88 -5.00 -6.03
CA TYR A 286 5.00 -3.96 -7.05
C TYR A 286 5.74 -4.53 -8.24
N HIS A 287 5.22 -4.31 -9.44
CA HIS A 287 6.04 -4.37 -10.63
C HIS A 287 7.05 -3.19 -10.62
N ILE A 288 8.24 -3.36 -11.20
CA ILE A 288 9.31 -2.34 -11.18
C ILE A 288 8.90 -0.99 -11.80
N ASN A 289 7.91 -0.96 -12.70
CA ASN A 289 7.32 0.29 -13.21
C ASN A 289 6.39 1.01 -12.20
N GLY A 290 6.17 0.40 -11.03
CA GLY A 290 5.40 0.95 -9.91
C GLY A 290 3.91 0.60 -9.91
N VAL A 291 3.45 -0.31 -10.77
CA VAL A 291 2.10 -0.89 -10.69
C VAL A 291 2.02 -1.81 -9.47
N TYR A 292 0.98 -1.63 -8.67
CA TYR A 292 0.71 -2.47 -7.50
C TYR A 292 -0.19 -3.63 -7.93
N ILE A 293 0.09 -4.83 -7.41
CA ILE A 293 -0.66 -6.04 -7.74
C ILE A 293 -0.93 -6.80 -6.45
N ASP A 294 -2.19 -7.16 -6.24
CA ASP A 294 -2.61 -8.11 -5.22
C ASP A 294 -2.85 -9.47 -5.89
N VAL A 295 -2.07 -10.48 -5.47
CA VAL A 295 -2.22 -11.89 -5.88
C VAL A 295 -2.90 -12.64 -4.74
N PHE A 296 -4.17 -12.99 -4.92
CA PHE A 296 -5.01 -13.60 -3.89
C PHE A 296 -5.03 -15.12 -3.99
N LEU A 297 -4.80 -15.80 -2.86
CA LEU A 297 -4.93 -17.24 -2.76
C LEU A 297 -6.41 -17.63 -2.65
N HIS A 298 -6.87 -18.44 -3.61
CA HIS A 298 -8.20 -19.01 -3.62
C HIS A 298 -8.18 -20.45 -3.12
N TYR A 299 -9.13 -20.81 -2.28
CA TYR A 299 -9.27 -22.14 -1.72
C TYR A 299 -10.74 -22.52 -1.59
N GLU A 300 -11.02 -23.83 -1.58
CA GLU A 300 -12.38 -24.35 -1.39
C GLU A 300 -12.61 -24.68 0.08
N GLU A 301 -13.76 -24.29 0.61
CA GLU A 301 -14.21 -24.61 1.96
C GLU A 301 -15.73 -24.74 1.95
N ASN A 302 -16.28 -25.83 2.50
CA ASN A 302 -17.73 -26.04 2.63
C ASN A 302 -18.55 -25.84 1.34
N GLY A 303 -17.98 -26.20 0.18
CA GLY A 303 -18.64 -26.08 -1.12
C GLY A 303 -18.63 -24.67 -1.73
N PHE A 304 -17.86 -23.74 -1.17
CA PHE A 304 -17.64 -22.41 -1.72
C PHE A 304 -16.15 -22.16 -2.00
N VAL A 305 -15.87 -21.19 -2.87
CA VAL A 305 -14.50 -20.70 -3.12
C VAL A 305 -14.29 -19.42 -2.33
N TYR A 306 -13.22 -19.37 -1.56
CA TYR A 306 -12.85 -18.23 -0.74
C TYR A 306 -11.52 -17.64 -1.17
N HIS A 307 -11.35 -16.34 -0.97
CA HIS A 307 -10.04 -15.73 -0.84
C HIS A 307 -10.02 -14.76 0.35
N ASN A 308 -8.86 -14.65 0.99
CA ASN A 308 -8.70 -13.86 2.22
C ASN A 308 -8.17 -12.45 1.92
N GLY A 309 -8.65 -11.49 2.69
CA GLY A 309 -8.02 -10.19 2.91
C GLY A 309 -7.33 -10.13 4.28
N ASP A 310 -7.05 -8.91 4.76
CA ASP A 310 -6.34 -8.70 6.03
C ASP A 310 -7.13 -9.13 7.29
N PHE A 311 -8.45 -9.02 7.25
CA PHE A 311 -9.35 -9.26 8.40
C PHE A 311 -10.76 -9.71 7.98
N MET A 312 -10.90 -10.11 6.71
CA MET A 312 -12.14 -10.56 6.10
C MET A 312 -11.81 -11.58 5.01
N ARG A 313 -12.83 -12.24 4.49
CA ARG A 313 -12.74 -13.09 3.30
C ARG A 313 -13.93 -12.85 2.40
N TRP A 314 -13.79 -13.19 1.13
CA TRP A 314 -14.88 -13.11 0.15
C TRP A 314 -15.28 -14.50 -0.27
N ARG A 315 -16.59 -14.78 -0.26
CA ARG A 315 -17.17 -16.08 -0.60
C ARG A 315 -17.75 -16.05 -2.01
N ASN A 316 -17.34 -16.95 -2.87
CA ASN A 316 -17.95 -17.11 -4.20
C ASN A 316 -18.55 -18.51 -4.35
N THR A 317 -19.64 -18.61 -5.10
CA THR A 317 -20.10 -19.90 -5.63
C THR A 317 -18.97 -20.50 -6.48
N PRO A 318 -18.70 -21.83 -6.43
CA PRO A 318 -17.67 -22.44 -7.27
C PRO A 318 -17.83 -22.08 -8.75
N PHE A 319 -16.72 -21.74 -9.41
CA PHE A 319 -16.72 -21.27 -10.78
C PHE A 319 -15.64 -21.96 -11.61
N GLU A 320 -15.99 -22.29 -12.86
CA GLU A 320 -15.03 -22.70 -13.87
C GLU A 320 -14.32 -21.48 -14.46
N LEU A 321 -13.10 -21.66 -14.96
CA LEU A 321 -12.33 -20.63 -15.65
C LEU A 321 -12.41 -20.81 -17.17
N ILE A 322 -12.58 -19.71 -17.90
CA ILE A 322 -12.43 -19.65 -19.36
C ILE A 322 -11.51 -18.50 -19.77
N SER A 323 -11.04 -18.55 -21.01
CA SER A 323 -10.20 -17.49 -21.57
C SER A 323 -11.02 -16.29 -22.06
N TYR A 324 -10.55 -15.09 -21.74
CA TYR A 324 -11.05 -13.81 -22.21
C TYR A 324 -9.93 -13.04 -22.93
N ASP A 325 -10.27 -12.39 -24.04
CA ASP A 325 -9.40 -11.40 -24.67
C ASP A 325 -9.45 -10.10 -23.87
N PHE A 326 -8.34 -9.72 -23.27
CA PHE A 326 -8.21 -8.52 -22.46
C PHE A 326 -6.85 -7.87 -22.69
N LEU A 327 -6.86 -6.57 -23.00
CA LEU A 327 -5.66 -5.77 -23.24
C LEU A 327 -4.69 -6.38 -24.29
N GLY A 328 -5.23 -7.05 -25.31
CA GLY A 328 -4.45 -7.63 -26.41
C GLY A 328 -3.82 -9.00 -26.10
N ARG A 329 -4.12 -9.59 -24.95
CA ARG A 329 -3.70 -10.96 -24.58
C ARG A 329 -4.88 -11.76 -24.04
N LYS A 330 -4.66 -13.07 -23.88
CA LYS A 330 -5.62 -13.97 -23.26
C LYS A 330 -5.34 -14.12 -21.78
N TYR A 331 -6.39 -14.01 -20.98
CA TYR A 331 -6.36 -14.22 -19.53
C TYR A 331 -7.54 -15.09 -19.11
N LEU A 332 -7.39 -15.81 -18.01
CA LEU A 332 -8.49 -16.60 -17.45
C LEU A 332 -9.37 -15.74 -16.56
N GLY A 333 -10.64 -16.09 -16.48
CA GLY A 333 -11.58 -15.50 -15.53
C GLY A 333 -12.81 -16.40 -15.35
N PRO A 334 -13.67 -16.12 -14.36
CA PRO A 334 -14.90 -16.86 -14.11
C PRO A 334 -15.77 -17.00 -15.38
N LYS A 335 -16.18 -18.22 -15.72
CA LYS A 335 -17.06 -18.53 -16.87
C LYS A 335 -18.43 -17.88 -16.75
N ASN A 336 -19.04 -17.99 -15.57
CA ASN A 336 -20.27 -17.28 -15.25
C ASN A 336 -19.94 -15.91 -14.64
N TYR A 337 -19.45 -15.00 -15.48
CA TYR A 337 -19.06 -13.66 -15.05
C TYR A 337 -20.22 -12.88 -14.41
N ASP A 338 -21.46 -13.10 -14.85
CA ASP A 338 -22.62 -12.36 -14.35
C ASP A 338 -22.96 -12.77 -12.91
N LEU A 339 -22.87 -14.06 -12.58
CA LEU A 339 -22.99 -14.55 -11.20
C LEU A 339 -21.84 -14.02 -10.33
N TYR A 340 -20.59 -14.22 -10.78
CA TYR A 340 -19.41 -13.80 -10.02
C TYR A 340 -19.46 -12.30 -9.69
N LEU A 341 -19.71 -11.44 -10.68
CA LEU A 341 -19.76 -10.00 -10.46
C LEU A 341 -20.99 -9.55 -9.63
N LYS A 342 -22.11 -10.28 -9.67
CA LYS A 342 -23.25 -10.04 -8.77
C LYS A 342 -22.90 -10.35 -7.31
N GLU A 343 -22.16 -11.43 -7.06
CA GLU A 343 -21.70 -11.77 -5.71
C GLU A 343 -20.74 -10.71 -5.15
N ASN A 344 -19.85 -10.17 -5.98
CA ASN A 344 -18.85 -9.18 -5.56
C ASN A 344 -19.37 -7.73 -5.51
N TYR A 345 -20.30 -7.33 -6.37
CA TYR A 345 -20.69 -5.91 -6.55
C TYR A 345 -22.19 -5.64 -6.48
N GLY A 346 -23.01 -6.68 -6.32
CA GLY A 346 -24.47 -6.58 -6.28
C GLY A 346 -25.14 -6.65 -7.66
N LEU A 347 -26.47 -6.62 -7.65
CA LEU A 347 -27.30 -6.74 -8.87
C LEU A 347 -27.04 -5.63 -9.90
N ASP A 348 -26.53 -4.49 -9.46
CA ASP A 348 -26.27 -3.31 -10.26
C ASP A 348 -24.79 -3.17 -10.67
N TRP A 349 -24.00 -4.24 -10.64
CA TRP A 349 -22.56 -4.24 -11.00
C TRP A 349 -22.26 -3.64 -12.39
N LYS A 350 -23.24 -3.68 -13.30
CA LYS A 350 -23.15 -3.08 -14.64
C LYS A 350 -23.15 -1.55 -14.62
N ILE A 351 -23.59 -0.93 -13.52
CA ILE A 351 -23.59 0.53 -13.33
C ILE A 351 -22.23 0.96 -12.75
N PRO A 352 -21.45 1.80 -13.45
CA PRO A 352 -20.20 2.31 -12.90
C PRO A 352 -20.43 3.13 -11.63
N LYS A 353 -19.69 2.80 -10.56
CA LYS A 353 -19.68 3.52 -9.29
C LYS A 353 -18.28 4.07 -9.04
N ASN A 354 -18.17 5.30 -8.56
CA ASN A 354 -16.89 5.88 -8.14
C ASN A 354 -16.65 5.66 -6.63
N SER A 355 -15.50 6.12 -6.13
CA SER A 355 -15.09 5.96 -4.72
C SER A 355 -15.98 6.67 -3.68
N THR A 356 -16.96 7.47 -4.10
CA THR A 356 -17.99 8.04 -3.22
C THR A 356 -19.30 7.24 -3.21
N GLN A 357 -19.42 6.24 -4.07
CA GLN A 357 -20.64 5.43 -4.27
C GLN A 357 -20.44 3.95 -3.96
N PHE A 358 -19.18 3.48 -3.92
CA PHE A 358 -18.87 2.09 -3.60
C PHE A 358 -17.63 2.01 -2.70
N ASN A 359 -17.70 1.15 -1.69
CA ASN A 359 -16.60 0.74 -0.83
C ASN A 359 -16.54 -0.78 -0.75
N SER A 360 -15.39 -1.35 -1.11
CA SER A 360 -15.17 -2.81 -1.18
C SER A 360 -15.36 -3.55 0.15
N PHE A 361 -15.38 -2.85 1.28
CA PHE A 361 -15.53 -3.44 2.61
C PHE A 361 -16.93 -3.27 3.20
N LEU A 362 -17.77 -2.42 2.62
CA LEU A 362 -19.15 -2.17 3.08
C LEU A 362 -20.22 -2.62 2.09
N ASP A 363 -19.94 -2.50 0.79
CA ASP A 363 -20.94 -2.67 -0.26
C ASP A 363 -20.83 -4.01 -0.98
N THR A 364 -19.78 -4.79 -0.69
CA THR A 364 -19.53 -6.10 -1.28
C THR A 364 -20.43 -7.16 -0.66
N PRO A 365 -21.41 -7.74 -1.38
CA PRO A 365 -22.41 -8.64 -0.78
C PRO A 365 -21.85 -9.95 -0.24
N ASN A 366 -20.73 -10.42 -0.80
CA ASN A 366 -20.15 -11.70 -0.49
C ASN A 366 -19.01 -11.66 0.53
N ILE A 367 -18.87 -10.56 1.26
CA ILE A 367 -17.86 -10.41 2.30
C ILE A 367 -18.26 -11.14 3.60
N GLU A 368 -17.31 -11.80 4.23
CA GLU A 368 -17.41 -12.36 5.58
C GLU A 368 -16.31 -11.71 6.45
N ILE A 369 -16.72 -11.04 7.53
CA ILE A 369 -15.78 -10.35 8.45
C ILE A 369 -15.22 -11.38 9.44
N LEU A 370 -13.89 -11.44 9.54
CA LEU A 370 -13.18 -12.39 10.41
C LEU A 370 -12.66 -11.75 11.70
N ASP A 371 -12.48 -10.43 11.73
CA ASP A 371 -12.09 -9.67 12.93
C ASP A 371 -12.88 -8.35 13.00
N GLU A 372 -13.88 -8.35 13.87
CA GLU A 372 -14.79 -7.22 14.09
C GLU A 372 -14.07 -5.98 14.63
N ASN A 373 -13.01 -6.15 15.44
CA ASN A 373 -12.27 -5.01 15.98
C ASN A 373 -11.56 -4.24 14.88
N ARG A 374 -10.95 -4.96 13.93
CA ARG A 374 -10.36 -4.34 12.73
C ARG A 374 -11.41 -3.68 11.85
N MET A 375 -12.59 -4.28 11.73
CA MET A 375 -13.71 -3.68 10.99
C MET A 375 -14.18 -2.36 11.65
N ILE A 376 -14.33 -2.31 12.98
CA ILE A 376 -14.67 -1.08 13.71
C ILE A 376 -13.64 0.02 13.44
N ILE A 377 -12.34 -0.29 13.56
CA ILE A 377 -11.28 0.70 13.32
C ILE A 377 -11.29 1.18 11.87
N PHE A 378 -11.52 0.27 10.92
CA PHE A 378 -11.70 0.62 9.51
C PHE A 378 -12.89 1.58 9.31
N LEU A 379 -14.03 1.35 9.98
CA LEU A 379 -15.18 2.25 9.90
C LEU A 379 -14.88 3.64 10.47
N TYR A 380 -14.07 3.74 11.54
CA TYR A 380 -13.58 5.04 12.02
C TYR A 380 -12.71 5.74 10.97
N GLU A 381 -11.82 5.00 10.31
CA GLU A 381 -11.00 5.55 9.23
C GLU A 381 -11.84 5.99 8.02
N LEU A 382 -12.93 5.29 7.73
CA LEU A 382 -13.80 5.59 6.61
C LEU A 382 -14.53 6.93 6.78
N LEU A 383 -14.79 7.35 8.02
CA LEU A 383 -15.35 8.68 8.35
C LEU A 383 -14.41 9.85 7.97
N PHE A 384 -13.10 9.62 7.76
CA PHE A 384 -12.19 10.65 7.24
C PHE A 384 -12.25 10.81 5.70
N LYS A 385 -12.86 9.84 5.01
CA LYS A 385 -12.81 9.72 3.54
C LYS A 385 -13.99 10.42 2.89
N THR A 386 -13.82 10.77 1.62
CA THR A 386 -14.90 11.34 0.80
C THR A 386 -16.11 10.42 0.66
N PHE A 387 -15.92 9.11 0.80
CA PHE A 387 -17.02 8.15 0.86
C PHE A 387 -18.03 8.50 1.97
N ALA A 388 -17.57 8.97 3.12
CA ALA A 388 -18.46 9.35 4.23
C ALA A 388 -19.36 10.55 3.90
N ILE A 389 -18.98 11.43 2.96
CA ILE A 389 -19.80 12.60 2.59
C ILE A 389 -21.21 12.20 2.16
N LYS A 390 -21.35 11.10 1.41
CA LYS A 390 -22.64 10.58 0.94
C LYS A 390 -23.16 9.41 1.76
N ASN A 391 -22.28 8.71 2.48
CA ASN A 391 -22.59 7.43 3.10
C ASN A 391 -22.38 7.45 4.63
N GLU A 392 -22.28 8.61 5.27
CA GLU A 392 -22.10 8.73 6.73
C GLU A 392 -23.13 7.89 7.49
N LYS A 393 -24.41 7.99 7.13
CA LYS A 393 -25.48 7.21 7.77
C LYS A 393 -25.25 5.70 7.67
N GLN A 394 -24.76 5.22 6.52
CA GLN A 394 -24.43 3.81 6.32
C GLN A 394 -23.29 3.38 7.25
N ILE A 395 -22.22 4.19 7.34
CA ILE A 395 -21.07 3.93 8.20
C ILE A 395 -21.49 3.92 9.68
N LEU A 396 -22.26 4.91 10.12
CA LEU A 396 -22.74 4.99 11.51
C LEU A 396 -23.69 3.85 11.85
N ASN A 397 -24.52 3.38 10.91
CA ASN A 397 -25.36 2.22 11.13
C ASN A 397 -24.53 0.94 11.26
N ALA A 398 -23.50 0.76 10.42
CA ALA A 398 -22.57 -0.36 10.54
C ALA A 398 -21.83 -0.34 11.89
N LEU A 399 -21.42 0.82 12.37
CA LEU A 399 -20.82 0.95 13.70
C LEU A 399 -21.77 0.50 14.83
N LYS A 400 -23.06 0.83 14.73
CA LYS A 400 -24.06 0.36 15.71
C LYS A 400 -24.22 -1.16 15.68
N THR A 401 -24.17 -1.81 14.51
CA THR A 401 -24.25 -3.28 14.44
C THR A 401 -23.05 -3.97 15.10
N TYR A 402 -21.93 -3.26 15.25
CA TYR A 402 -20.75 -3.72 15.99
C TYR A 402 -20.69 -3.21 17.44
N GLY A 403 -21.79 -2.68 18.00
CA GLY A 403 -21.87 -2.25 19.41
C GLY A 403 -21.15 -0.94 19.73
N GLU A 404 -20.92 -0.08 18.74
CA GLU A 404 -20.24 1.22 18.93
C GLU A 404 -21.25 2.39 19.04
N GLU A 405 -22.41 2.19 19.70
CA GLU A 405 -23.42 3.24 19.89
C GLU A 405 -22.89 4.45 20.68
N GLY A 406 -22.03 4.19 21.67
CA GLY A 406 -21.39 5.24 22.46
C GLY A 406 -20.53 6.16 21.59
N PHE A 407 -19.69 5.58 20.73
CA PHE A 407 -18.90 6.33 19.75
C PHE A 407 -19.81 7.13 18.81
N VAL A 408 -20.87 6.51 18.27
CA VAL A 408 -21.78 7.17 17.32
C VAL A 408 -22.46 8.38 17.97
N LYS A 409 -22.87 8.27 19.24
CA LYS A 409 -23.44 9.39 20.00
C LYS A 409 -22.43 10.54 20.15
N GLU A 410 -21.20 10.24 20.56
CA GLU A 410 -20.14 11.24 20.69
C GLU A 410 -19.80 11.92 19.36
N TYR A 411 -19.72 11.15 18.27
CA TYR A 411 -19.47 11.66 16.93
C TYR A 411 -20.54 12.66 16.48
N LEU A 412 -21.82 12.32 16.68
CA LEU A 412 -22.95 13.19 16.31
C LEU A 412 -23.00 14.45 17.17
N ASN A 413 -22.74 14.35 18.48
CA ASN A 413 -22.67 15.50 19.37
C ASN A 413 -21.57 16.48 18.92
N LEU A 414 -20.36 15.98 18.66
CA LEU A 414 -19.25 16.82 18.19
C LEU A 414 -19.57 17.50 16.85
N LYS A 415 -20.32 16.83 15.97
CA LYS A 415 -20.75 17.40 14.69
C LYS A 415 -21.78 18.51 14.87
N GLN A 416 -22.71 18.37 15.82
CA GLN A 416 -23.69 19.41 16.15
C GLN A 416 -23.03 20.66 16.73
N GLU A 417 -22.04 20.49 17.62
CA GLU A 417 -21.25 21.60 18.20
C GLU A 417 -20.47 22.43 17.15
N GLN A 418 -20.27 21.90 15.94
CA GLN A 418 -19.58 22.62 14.86
C GLN A 418 -20.52 23.33 13.89
N ILE A 419 -21.82 23.02 13.94
CA ILE A 419 -22.84 23.62 13.06
C ILE A 419 -23.54 24.79 13.76
N GLY A 420 -23.63 24.76 15.09
CA GLY A 420 -24.00 25.91 15.92
C GLY A 420 -22.81 26.84 16.16
#